data_AF-A0AAU5DI19-F1
#
_entry.id   AF-A0AAU5DI19-F1
#
_cell.length_a   1.000
_cell.length_b   1.000
_cell.length_c   1.000
_cell.angle_alpha   90.00
_cell.angle_beta   90.00
_cell.angle_gamma   90.00
#
_symmetry.space_group_name_H-M   'P 1'
#
loop_
_entity.id
_entity.type
_entity.pdbx_description
1 polymer ?
#
loop_
_entity_poly.entity_id
_entity_poly.type
_entity_poly.pdbx_seq_one_letter_code
_entity_poly.pdbx_strand_id
1 'polypeptide(L)'
;MTTRTLPRARRTPVVPVWERRPLTRRSRRLLLEGDVEGRYAGRDDPDSGYRLTMALALACSQPGREWTPADFHQALIYTPTRGGWWARRLRERKGTQYAENKLTAMLDKAREFAARNTAITGRPDALERINEVRHAVEHLAWPSRGGGAVDQKNIAARLTLCERAGGLEHTTALRPHAERMGCAKSTAEASDKRLVEAGWLQLLEAGTGKNHGSRWRLKIPDHVTELLARAAPGQFLPPTPGEMATVPDPHTFTDTAALASVMAHDAFHHFAHGTSGARILACLDVTEGLAPAQLQRATSLHRTTVARRLDKLVADGLARECEGLYYLAPDLAGPARLHPDDQVLAEAAEQQGTAGFGERRRARHARERANYQRYIAERSTRARPQRPRPVLVPEGVIDPDTGELLDQRWRGWDVRDRYRPIWNGPDPADGQEAERAA
;
A
#
# COMPACT_ATOMS: atom_id res chain seq x y z
N MET A 1 49.43 12.14 -66.32
CA MET A 1 48.09 12.53 -65.83
C MET A 1 47.73 11.63 -64.67
N THR A 2 47.93 12.11 -63.44
CA THR A 2 47.75 11.34 -62.21
C THR A 2 46.38 11.67 -61.63
N THR A 3 45.44 10.74 -61.76
CA THR A 3 44.08 10.86 -61.21
C THR A 3 44.12 10.86 -59.68
N ARG A 4 43.84 12.03 -59.11
CA ARG A 4 43.76 12.29 -57.67
C ARG A 4 42.45 11.73 -57.11
N THR A 5 42.50 10.56 -56.49
CA THR A 5 41.39 9.96 -55.76
C THR A 5 41.03 10.82 -54.54
N LEU A 6 39.85 11.43 -54.54
CA LEU A 6 39.35 12.19 -53.39
C LEU A 6 39.03 11.24 -52.22
N PRO A 7 39.42 11.59 -50.98
CA PRO A 7 39.13 10.77 -49.81
C PRO A 7 37.62 10.75 -49.52
N ARG A 8 37.08 9.54 -49.43
CA ARG A 8 35.68 9.27 -49.07
C ARG A 8 35.41 9.82 -47.67
N ALA A 9 34.52 10.80 -47.55
CA ALA A 9 34.12 11.37 -46.27
C ALA A 9 33.63 10.26 -45.34
N ARG A 10 34.29 10.08 -44.19
CA ARG A 10 33.86 9.17 -43.13
C ARG A 10 32.51 9.68 -42.60
N ARG A 11 31.43 8.97 -42.90
CA ARG A 11 30.12 9.19 -42.27
C ARG A 11 30.27 8.92 -40.78
N THR A 12 30.14 9.94 -39.95
CA THR A 12 30.02 9.81 -38.49
C THR A 12 28.84 8.88 -38.18
N PRO A 13 29.00 7.87 -37.30
CA PRO A 13 27.90 6.97 -36.96
C PRO A 13 26.73 7.76 -36.35
N VAL A 14 25.51 7.49 -36.82
CA VAL A 14 24.29 8.11 -36.31
C VAL A 14 24.07 7.58 -34.89
N VAL A 15 24.29 8.43 -33.90
CA VAL A 15 24.03 8.11 -32.49
C VAL A 15 22.52 7.89 -32.29
N PRO A 16 22.09 6.73 -31.75
CA PRO A 16 20.69 6.46 -31.49
C PRO A 16 20.01 7.50 -30.60
N VAL A 17 18.71 7.72 -30.79
CA VAL A 17 17.93 8.73 -30.05
C VAL A 17 18.04 8.56 -28.53
N TRP A 18 17.98 7.32 -28.04
CA TRP A 18 18.05 7.01 -26.61
C TRP A 18 19.46 7.17 -26.00
N GLU A 19 20.49 7.45 -26.80
CA GLU A 19 21.81 7.86 -26.32
C GLU A 19 21.91 9.39 -26.24
N ARG A 20 21.21 10.12 -27.12
CA ARG A 20 21.10 11.58 -27.06
C ARG A 20 20.14 12.07 -25.98
N ARG A 21 19.06 11.31 -25.74
CA ARG A 21 18.03 11.58 -24.72
C ARG A 21 17.81 10.31 -23.88
N PRO A 22 18.59 10.12 -22.80
CA PRO A 22 18.65 8.85 -22.09
C PRO A 22 17.32 8.46 -21.46
N LEU A 23 16.88 7.23 -21.75
CA LEU A 23 15.81 6.56 -21.04
C LEU A 23 16.33 5.94 -19.75
N THR A 24 15.43 5.67 -18.78
CA THR A 24 15.78 4.81 -17.64
C THR A 24 16.25 3.45 -18.14
N ARG A 25 17.09 2.75 -17.36
CA ARG A 25 17.56 1.40 -17.71
C ARG A 25 16.41 0.46 -18.07
N ARG A 26 15.29 0.55 -17.33
CA ARG A 26 14.07 -0.25 -17.56
C ARG A 26 13.37 0.13 -18.86
N SER A 27 13.16 1.42 -19.12
CA SER A 27 12.49 1.87 -20.35
C SER A 27 13.36 1.64 -21.60
N ARG A 28 14.69 1.77 -21.46
CA ARG A 28 15.65 1.39 -22.51
C ARG A 28 15.55 -0.10 -22.82
N ARG A 29 15.50 -0.95 -21.79
CA ARG A 29 15.31 -2.40 -21.95
C ARG A 29 13.97 -2.72 -22.63
N LEU A 30 12.88 -2.07 -22.19
CA LEU A 30 11.56 -2.22 -22.80
C LEU A 30 11.56 -1.82 -24.28
N LEU A 31 12.28 -0.76 -24.65
CA LEU A 31 12.44 -0.35 -26.04
C LEU A 31 13.25 -1.38 -26.84
N LEU A 32 14.40 -1.81 -26.34
CA LEU A 32 15.34 -2.65 -27.10
C LEU A 32 14.92 -4.12 -27.16
N GLU A 33 14.48 -4.67 -26.04
CA GLU A 33 14.17 -6.09 -25.85
C GLU A 33 12.67 -6.40 -25.93
N GLY A 34 11.80 -5.39 -25.79
CA GLY A 34 10.35 -5.57 -25.72
C GLY A 34 9.89 -5.94 -24.30
N ASP A 35 8.65 -6.40 -24.17
CA ASP A 35 8.05 -6.79 -22.89
C ASP A 35 8.38 -8.25 -22.52
N VAL A 36 9.65 -8.49 -22.18
CA VAL A 36 10.15 -9.83 -21.80
C VAL A 36 9.48 -10.35 -20.52
N GLU A 37 8.98 -9.45 -19.66
CA GLU A 37 8.40 -9.77 -18.36
C GLU A 37 6.86 -9.87 -18.38
N GLY A 38 6.23 -9.70 -19.55
CA GLY A 38 4.78 -9.83 -19.74
C GLY A 38 3.93 -8.80 -18.99
N ARG A 39 4.51 -7.64 -18.60
CA ARG A 39 3.80 -6.62 -17.81
C ARG A 39 2.74 -5.86 -18.59
N TYR A 40 2.88 -5.81 -19.90
CA TYR A 40 2.02 -5.08 -20.82
C TYR A 40 1.20 -6.03 -21.70
N ALA A 41 1.04 -7.30 -21.27
CA ALA A 41 0.16 -8.26 -21.93
C ALA A 41 -1.27 -7.68 -22.04
N GLY A 42 -1.79 -7.69 -23.25
CA GLY A 42 -3.15 -7.32 -23.61
C GLY A 42 -4.01 -8.55 -23.88
N ARG A 43 -5.26 -8.31 -24.28
CA ARG A 43 -6.17 -9.38 -24.70
C ARG A 43 -5.71 -10.09 -25.98
N ASP A 44 -4.99 -9.36 -26.82
CA ASP A 44 -4.42 -9.83 -28.07
C ASP A 44 -3.08 -9.11 -28.36
N ASP A 45 -2.42 -9.50 -29.46
CA ASP A 45 -1.16 -8.92 -29.92
C ASP A 45 -1.25 -7.40 -30.17
N PRO A 46 -2.29 -6.87 -30.87
CA PRO A 46 -2.47 -5.43 -31.03
C PRO A 46 -2.64 -4.65 -29.72
N ASP A 47 -3.41 -5.15 -28.76
CA ASP A 47 -3.61 -4.53 -27.44
C ASP A 47 -2.30 -4.53 -26.63
N SER A 48 -1.56 -5.65 -26.66
CA SER A 48 -0.24 -5.76 -26.02
C SER A 48 0.74 -4.73 -26.60
N GLY A 49 0.81 -4.63 -27.92
CA GLY A 49 1.64 -3.65 -28.62
C GLY A 49 1.25 -2.20 -28.34
N TYR A 50 -0.05 -1.91 -28.24
CA TYR A 50 -0.55 -0.59 -27.88
C TYR A 50 -0.17 -0.21 -26.44
N ARG A 51 -0.37 -1.10 -25.47
CA ARG A 51 -0.02 -0.89 -24.05
C ARG A 51 1.48 -0.65 -23.86
N LEU A 52 2.31 -1.47 -24.50
CA LEU A 52 3.76 -1.31 -24.50
C LEU A 52 4.15 0.05 -25.07
N THR A 53 3.58 0.43 -26.22
CA THR A 53 3.86 1.71 -26.88
C THR A 53 3.42 2.90 -26.02
N MET A 54 2.27 2.82 -25.33
CA MET A 54 1.84 3.85 -24.37
C MET A 54 2.80 3.97 -23.18
N ALA A 55 3.31 2.86 -22.67
CA ALA A 55 4.27 2.88 -21.57
C ALA A 55 5.60 3.54 -21.99
N LEU A 56 6.06 3.27 -23.22
CA LEU A 56 7.21 3.95 -23.81
C LEU A 56 6.93 5.44 -24.03
N ALA A 57 5.75 5.80 -24.54
CA ALA A 57 5.34 7.20 -24.69
C ALA A 57 5.40 7.93 -23.34
N LEU A 58 4.85 7.34 -22.27
CA LEU A 58 4.92 7.90 -20.93
C LEU A 58 6.35 8.05 -20.42
N ALA A 59 7.23 7.07 -20.66
CA ALA A 59 8.64 7.17 -20.26
C ALA A 59 9.40 8.29 -21.00
N CYS A 60 9.02 8.57 -22.26
CA CYS A 60 9.61 9.59 -23.12
C CYS A 60 9.06 11.00 -22.83
N SER A 61 7.86 11.09 -22.26
CA SER A 61 7.19 12.35 -21.92
C SER A 61 7.56 12.91 -20.54
N GLN A 62 8.50 12.28 -19.84
CA GLN A 62 8.90 12.69 -18.49
C GLN A 62 9.74 13.98 -18.49
N PRO A 63 9.63 14.82 -17.44
CA PRO A 63 10.52 15.97 -17.24
C PRO A 63 12.00 15.56 -17.33
N GLY A 64 12.80 16.36 -18.05
CA GLY A 64 14.21 16.07 -18.29
C GLY A 64 14.50 15.03 -19.39
N ARG A 65 13.48 14.43 -20.02
CA ARG A 65 13.63 13.52 -21.17
C ARG A 65 12.92 14.06 -22.41
N GLU A 66 11.69 14.52 -22.25
CA GLU A 66 10.90 15.31 -23.22
C GLU A 66 11.18 15.02 -24.71
N TRP A 67 11.08 13.75 -25.10
CA TRP A 67 11.33 13.38 -26.50
C TRP A 67 10.37 14.14 -27.41
N THR A 68 10.88 14.56 -28.57
CA THR A 68 10.03 15.13 -29.62
C THR A 68 9.23 14.02 -30.32
N PRO A 69 8.12 14.34 -31.03
CA PRO A 69 7.47 13.35 -31.88
C PRO A 69 8.43 12.68 -32.87
N ALA A 70 9.35 13.46 -33.46
CA ALA A 70 10.37 12.95 -34.37
C ALA A 70 11.33 11.96 -33.70
N ASP A 71 11.79 12.24 -32.47
CA ASP A 71 12.61 11.31 -31.68
C ASP A 71 11.87 9.99 -31.42
N PHE A 72 10.59 10.08 -31.09
CA PHE A 72 9.73 8.93 -30.81
C PHE A 72 9.46 8.09 -32.06
N HIS A 73 9.21 8.73 -33.21
CA HIS A 73 9.07 8.06 -34.51
C HIS A 73 10.38 7.40 -34.91
N GLN A 74 11.52 8.08 -34.76
CA GLN A 74 12.83 7.54 -35.08
C GLN A 74 13.13 6.26 -34.29
N ALA A 75 12.81 6.24 -32.99
CA ALA A 75 13.07 5.07 -32.14
C ALA A 75 12.13 3.88 -32.39
N LEU A 76 10.86 4.12 -32.72
CA LEU A 76 9.86 3.06 -32.87
C LEU A 76 9.66 2.59 -34.31
N ILE A 77 9.65 3.50 -35.28
CA ILE A 77 9.39 3.20 -36.69
C ILE A 77 10.70 2.98 -37.45
N TYR A 78 11.64 3.92 -37.35
CA TYR A 78 12.82 3.96 -38.23
C TYR A 78 14.02 3.19 -37.68
N THR A 79 13.91 2.69 -36.45
CA THR A 79 14.93 1.85 -35.82
C THR A 79 14.33 0.48 -35.48
N PRO A 80 14.98 -0.64 -35.84
CA PRO A 80 14.43 -1.99 -35.64
C PRO A 80 14.56 -2.48 -34.19
N THR A 81 13.96 -1.77 -33.24
CA THR A 81 13.91 -2.13 -31.82
C THR A 81 12.74 -3.07 -31.52
N ARG A 82 12.84 -4.02 -30.57
CA ARG A 82 11.73 -4.93 -30.27
C ARG A 82 10.48 -4.19 -29.76
N GLY A 83 10.64 -3.16 -28.93
CA GLY A 83 9.56 -2.33 -28.43
C GLY A 83 8.85 -1.51 -29.53
N GLY A 84 9.51 -1.25 -30.66
CA GLY A 84 8.91 -0.59 -31.83
C GLY A 84 8.15 -1.51 -32.78
N TRP A 85 8.08 -2.83 -32.53
CA TRP A 85 7.46 -3.79 -33.46
C TRP A 85 6.02 -3.41 -33.82
N TRP A 86 5.20 -3.02 -32.84
CA TRP A 86 3.80 -2.66 -33.07
C TRP A 86 3.66 -1.44 -33.98
N ALA A 87 4.50 -0.41 -33.76
CA ALA A 87 4.52 0.79 -34.57
C ALA A 87 4.91 0.49 -36.03
N ARG A 88 5.88 -0.40 -36.25
CA ARG A 88 6.28 -0.83 -37.61
C ARG A 88 5.18 -1.64 -38.29
N ARG A 89 4.53 -2.57 -37.58
CA ARG A 89 3.38 -3.33 -38.11
C ARG A 89 2.18 -2.41 -38.41
N LEU A 90 1.98 -1.37 -37.60
CA LEU A 90 0.96 -0.35 -37.84
C LEU A 90 1.26 0.42 -39.13
N ARG A 91 2.52 0.82 -39.34
CA ARG A 91 2.99 1.48 -40.57
C ARG A 91 2.80 0.59 -41.80
N GLU A 92 3.17 -0.69 -41.72
CA GLU A 92 3.00 -1.64 -42.82
C GLU A 92 1.52 -1.80 -43.21
N ARG A 93 0.62 -1.82 -42.23
CA ARG A 93 -0.82 -2.04 -42.46
C ARG A 93 -1.60 -0.79 -42.87
N LYS A 94 -1.19 0.40 -42.41
CA LYS A 94 -1.99 1.64 -42.52
C LYS A 94 -1.23 2.81 -43.15
N GLY A 95 0.03 2.62 -43.52
CA GLY A 95 0.89 3.65 -44.09
C GLY A 95 1.65 4.47 -43.04
N THR A 96 2.71 5.13 -43.50
CA THR A 96 3.63 5.92 -42.66
C THR A 96 2.91 7.07 -41.95
N GLN A 97 2.14 7.88 -42.69
CA GLN A 97 1.46 9.06 -42.13
C GLN A 97 0.51 8.69 -40.98
N TYR A 98 -0.24 7.59 -41.15
CA TYR A 98 -1.17 7.14 -40.12
C TYR A 98 -0.44 6.70 -38.85
N ALA A 99 0.64 5.94 -39.00
CA ALA A 99 1.43 5.46 -37.86
C ALA A 99 2.08 6.62 -37.10
N GLU A 100 2.69 7.58 -37.80
CA GLU A 100 3.30 8.77 -37.18
C GLU A 100 2.27 9.61 -36.44
N ASN A 101 1.12 9.93 -37.07
CA ASN A 101 0.03 10.67 -36.43
C ASN A 101 -0.47 9.94 -35.17
N LYS A 102 -0.60 8.61 -35.23
CA LYS A 102 -1.05 7.81 -34.08
C LYS A 102 -0.03 7.84 -32.95
N LEU A 103 1.26 7.72 -33.23
CA LEU A 103 2.32 7.80 -32.22
C LEU A 103 2.42 9.18 -31.59
N THR A 104 2.27 10.25 -32.40
CA THR A 104 2.22 11.63 -31.88
C THR A 104 1.06 11.79 -30.90
N ALA A 105 -0.15 11.37 -31.28
CA ALA A 105 -1.30 11.42 -30.39
C ALA A 105 -1.11 10.61 -29.09
N MET A 106 -0.41 9.47 -29.15
CA MET A 106 -0.06 8.68 -27.96
C MET A 106 0.96 9.41 -27.07
N LEU A 107 1.95 10.08 -27.66
CA LEU A 107 2.95 10.86 -26.95
C LEU A 107 2.31 12.07 -26.24
N ASP A 108 1.43 12.80 -26.92
CA ASP A 108 0.72 13.95 -26.36
C ASP A 108 -0.22 13.53 -25.24
N LYS A 109 -0.97 12.43 -25.42
CA LYS A 109 -1.78 11.84 -24.35
C LYS A 109 -0.94 11.46 -23.12
N ALA A 110 0.27 10.95 -23.34
CA ALA A 110 1.17 10.60 -22.26
C ALA A 110 1.77 11.82 -21.56
N ARG A 111 2.05 12.92 -22.28
CA ARG A 111 2.46 14.21 -21.70
C ARG A 111 1.38 14.80 -20.83
N GLU A 112 0.14 14.81 -21.34
CA GLU A 112 -1.01 15.30 -20.58
C GLU A 112 -1.21 14.48 -19.30
N PHE A 113 -1.06 13.15 -19.38
CA PHE A 113 -1.11 12.27 -18.22
C PHE A 113 0.01 12.55 -17.21
N ALA A 114 1.25 12.76 -17.68
CA ALA A 114 2.41 13.07 -16.85
C ALA A 114 2.33 14.47 -16.20
N ALA A 115 1.71 15.44 -16.88
CA ALA A 115 1.46 16.77 -16.33
C ALA A 115 0.40 16.73 -15.22
N ARG A 116 -0.64 15.89 -15.37
CA ARG A 116 -1.72 15.73 -14.39
C ARG A 116 -1.36 14.84 -13.20
N ASN A 117 -0.47 13.86 -13.40
CA ASN A 117 -0.04 12.95 -12.35
C ASN A 117 1.46 13.15 -12.18
N THR A 118 1.87 13.74 -11.05
CA THR A 118 3.29 13.96 -10.76
C THR A 118 4.02 12.64 -10.92
N ALA A 119 4.81 12.56 -11.98
CA ALA A 119 5.16 11.28 -12.51
C ALA A 119 6.21 10.62 -11.63
N ILE A 120 5.91 9.41 -11.14
CA ILE A 120 6.92 8.55 -10.52
C ILE A 120 7.72 7.93 -11.66
N THR A 121 8.75 8.65 -12.12
CA THR A 121 9.60 8.30 -13.26
C THR A 121 10.66 7.25 -12.93
N GLY A 122 10.82 6.93 -11.64
CA GLY A 122 11.74 5.92 -11.15
C GLY A 122 11.65 5.66 -9.63
N ARG A 123 12.59 4.84 -9.13
CA ARG A 123 12.76 4.59 -7.69
C ARG A 123 12.99 5.86 -6.86
N PRO A 124 13.75 6.88 -7.33
CA PRO A 124 13.93 8.13 -6.58
C PRO A 124 12.61 8.85 -6.31
N ASP A 125 11.76 9.02 -7.31
CA ASP A 125 10.47 9.72 -7.16
C ASP A 125 9.51 8.94 -6.25
N ALA A 126 9.57 7.61 -6.27
CA ALA A 126 8.81 6.79 -5.32
C ALA A 126 9.29 6.99 -3.89
N LEU A 127 10.60 7.12 -3.68
CA LEU A 127 11.19 7.42 -2.38
C LEU A 127 10.86 8.84 -1.94
N GLU A 128 10.82 9.81 -2.85
CA GLU A 128 10.38 11.18 -2.56
C GLU A 128 8.93 11.20 -2.06
N ARG A 129 8.01 10.49 -2.72
CA ARG A 129 6.63 10.34 -2.25
C ARG A 129 6.51 9.64 -0.91
N ILE A 130 7.34 8.64 -0.65
CA ILE A 130 7.41 7.99 0.66
C ILE A 130 7.93 8.99 1.71
N ASN A 131 8.92 9.80 1.36
CA ASN A 131 9.48 10.83 2.23
C ASN A 131 8.50 11.97 2.51
N GLU A 132 7.65 12.35 1.55
CA GLU A 132 6.55 13.30 1.80
C GLU A 132 5.58 12.78 2.87
N VAL A 133 5.14 11.51 2.74
CA VAL A 133 4.26 10.89 3.75
C VAL A 133 4.98 10.75 5.08
N ARG A 134 6.26 10.35 5.07
CA ARG A 134 7.10 10.25 6.26
C ARG A 134 7.18 11.59 6.99
N HIS A 135 7.56 12.64 6.27
CA HIS A 135 7.64 14.00 6.79
C HIS A 135 6.31 14.45 7.40
N ALA A 136 5.19 14.22 6.72
CA ALA A 136 3.87 14.55 7.25
C ALA A 136 3.56 13.82 8.56
N VAL A 137 3.89 12.53 8.66
CA VAL A 137 3.66 11.74 9.88
C VAL A 137 4.56 12.20 11.02
N GLU A 138 5.80 12.56 10.72
CA GLU A 138 6.81 12.97 11.73
C GLU A 138 6.50 14.34 12.33
N HIS A 139 5.91 15.25 11.54
CA HIS A 139 5.56 16.60 11.95
C HIS A 139 4.18 16.73 12.61
N LEU A 140 3.51 15.61 12.85
CA LEU A 140 2.22 15.60 13.55
C LEU A 140 2.37 15.14 15.00
N ALA A 141 1.61 15.80 15.88
CA ALA A 141 1.41 15.34 17.23
C ALA A 141 0.54 14.07 17.25
N TRP A 142 1.13 12.92 17.58
CA TRP A 142 0.40 11.65 17.76
C TRP A 142 0.11 11.39 19.23
N PRO A 143 -1.07 11.78 19.76
CA PRO A 143 -1.40 11.61 21.16
C PRO A 143 -1.43 10.12 21.54
N SER A 144 -0.92 9.79 22.72
CA SER A 144 -0.99 8.41 23.22
C SER A 144 -2.40 8.00 23.64
N ARG A 145 -3.23 8.96 24.06
CA ARG A 145 -4.65 8.72 24.34
C ARG A 145 -5.40 8.45 23.05
N GLY A 146 -6.34 7.50 23.06
CA GLY A 146 -7.15 7.15 21.89
C GLY A 146 -6.45 6.27 20.84
N GLY A 147 -5.18 5.90 21.05
CA GLY A 147 -4.46 4.97 20.17
C GLY A 147 -3.54 5.62 19.13
N GLY A 148 -3.38 6.95 19.11
CA GLY A 148 -2.55 7.66 18.14
C GLY A 148 -1.08 7.20 18.13
N ALA A 149 -0.49 6.89 19.30
CA ALA A 149 0.86 6.31 19.36
C ALA A 149 0.97 4.94 18.64
N VAL A 150 -0.11 4.14 18.64
CA VAL A 150 -0.17 2.87 17.89
C VAL A 150 -0.37 3.13 16.40
N ASP A 151 -1.09 4.19 16.05
CA ASP A 151 -1.36 4.57 14.66
C ASP A 151 -0.09 5.10 13.97
N GLN A 152 0.70 5.95 14.65
CA GLN A 152 2.03 6.34 14.18
C GLN A 152 2.93 5.12 13.95
N LYS A 153 2.90 4.18 14.90
CA LYS A 153 3.64 2.93 14.84
C LYS A 153 3.17 2.03 13.68
N ASN A 154 1.89 2.01 13.38
CA ASN A 154 1.34 1.29 12.23
C ASN A 154 1.84 1.90 10.90
N ILE A 155 1.75 3.23 10.76
CA ILE A 155 2.24 3.93 9.57
C ILE A 155 3.74 3.72 9.39
N ALA A 156 4.55 3.84 10.46
CA ALA A 156 5.99 3.57 10.42
C ALA A 156 6.31 2.18 9.85
N ALA A 157 5.58 1.14 10.29
CA ALA A 157 5.76 -0.22 9.77
C ALA A 157 5.35 -0.34 8.29
N ARG A 158 4.34 0.40 7.85
CA ARG A 158 3.89 0.42 6.45
C ARG A 158 4.83 1.20 5.55
N LEU A 159 5.42 2.29 6.02
CA LEU A 159 6.44 3.04 5.27
C LEU A 159 7.62 2.12 4.89
N THR A 160 8.08 1.25 5.79
CA THR A 160 9.09 0.24 5.46
C THR A 160 8.64 -0.76 4.39
N LEU A 161 7.34 -1.09 4.32
CA LEU A 161 6.80 -1.93 3.24
C LEU A 161 6.74 -1.16 1.92
N CYS A 162 6.37 0.12 1.95
CA CYS A 162 6.35 1.00 0.79
C CYS A 162 7.75 1.20 0.18
N GLU A 163 8.78 1.37 1.01
CA GLU A 163 10.18 1.48 0.56
C GLU A 163 10.67 0.22 -0.16
N ARG A 164 10.26 -0.95 0.34
CA ARG A 164 10.56 -2.23 -0.29
C ARG A 164 9.77 -2.42 -1.59
N ALA A 165 8.49 -2.04 -1.60
CA ALA A 165 7.63 -2.11 -2.77
C ALA A 165 8.00 -1.07 -3.84
N GLY A 166 8.68 0.02 -3.48
CA GLY A 166 9.01 1.12 -4.37
C GLY A 166 7.82 2.01 -4.70
N GLY A 167 6.93 2.25 -3.72
CA GLY A 167 5.78 3.15 -3.86
C GLY A 167 4.85 3.10 -2.66
N LEU A 168 3.83 3.97 -2.64
CA LEU A 168 2.86 4.07 -1.55
C LEU A 168 1.83 2.93 -1.49
N GLU A 169 1.83 2.06 -2.49
CA GLU A 169 1.03 0.82 -2.49
C GLU A 169 1.83 -0.34 -1.92
N HIS A 170 1.20 -1.12 -1.05
CA HIS A 170 1.83 -2.29 -0.45
C HIS A 170 0.80 -3.37 -0.14
N THR A 171 1.26 -4.61 -0.09
CA THR A 171 0.44 -5.76 0.28
C THR A 171 0.89 -6.27 1.65
N THR A 172 -0.05 -6.45 2.56
CA THR A 172 0.26 -7.02 3.88
C THR A 172 -0.90 -7.84 4.43
N ALA A 173 -0.57 -8.93 5.11
CA ALA A 173 -1.52 -9.68 5.92
C ALA A 173 -1.46 -9.17 7.36
N LEU A 174 -2.61 -9.14 8.03
CA LEU A 174 -2.76 -8.50 9.33
C LEU A 174 -1.86 -9.08 10.44
N ARG A 175 -1.61 -10.40 10.44
CA ARG A 175 -0.74 -11.05 11.46
C ARG A 175 0.75 -10.70 11.28
N PRO A 176 1.36 -10.90 10.09
CA PRO A 176 2.72 -10.41 9.84
C PRO A 176 2.86 -8.90 10.09
N HIS A 177 1.81 -8.12 9.79
CA HIS A 177 1.82 -6.68 10.08
C HIS A 177 1.87 -6.40 11.58
N ALA A 178 1.03 -7.05 12.38
CA ALA A 178 1.05 -6.94 13.84
C ALA A 178 2.39 -7.40 14.45
N GLU A 179 3.03 -8.41 13.86
CA GLU A 179 4.37 -8.88 14.25
C GLU A 179 5.43 -7.80 13.98
N ARG A 180 5.40 -7.13 12.81
CA ARG A 180 6.27 -5.98 12.48
C ARG A 180 6.02 -4.78 13.40
N MET A 181 4.77 -4.61 13.82
CA MET A 181 4.43 -3.64 14.85
C MET A 181 4.74 -4.14 16.26
N GLY A 182 5.23 -5.36 16.50
CA GLY A 182 5.45 -5.86 17.86
C GLY A 182 4.19 -5.85 18.76
N CYS A 183 2.98 -5.90 18.20
CA CYS A 183 1.71 -5.79 18.94
C CYS A 183 0.79 -6.99 18.69
N ALA A 184 -0.38 -7.00 19.34
CA ALA A 184 -1.40 -8.00 19.11
C ALA A 184 -2.14 -7.76 17.77
N LYS A 185 -2.71 -8.82 17.19
CA LYS A 185 -3.51 -8.74 15.96
C LYS A 185 -4.67 -7.75 16.11
N SER A 186 -5.43 -7.83 17.20
CA SER A 186 -6.57 -6.93 17.47
C SER A 186 -6.15 -5.46 17.58
N THR A 187 -4.96 -5.19 18.12
CA THR A 187 -4.39 -3.83 18.20
C THR A 187 -4.09 -3.27 16.80
N ALA A 188 -3.50 -4.08 15.92
CA ALA A 188 -3.25 -3.68 14.53
C ALA A 188 -4.56 -3.47 13.77
N GLU A 189 -5.56 -4.33 13.98
CA GLU A 189 -6.88 -4.24 13.34
C GLU A 189 -7.63 -2.97 13.75
N ALA A 190 -7.64 -2.65 15.05
CA ALA A 190 -8.24 -1.42 15.55
C ALA A 190 -7.52 -0.17 15.03
N SER A 191 -6.19 -0.24 14.87
CA SER A 191 -5.38 0.84 14.29
C SER A 191 -5.66 1.01 12.80
N ASP A 192 -5.75 -0.08 12.03
CA ASP A 192 -6.13 -0.04 10.61
C ASP A 192 -7.49 0.64 10.43
N LYS A 193 -8.49 0.31 11.27
CA LYS A 193 -9.80 0.95 11.23
C LYS A 193 -9.72 2.47 11.45
N ARG A 194 -9.03 2.91 12.52
CA ARG A 194 -8.86 4.34 12.81
C ARG A 194 -8.11 5.08 11.70
N LEU A 195 -7.07 4.48 11.14
CA LEU A 195 -6.28 5.07 10.06
C LEU A 195 -7.05 5.16 8.74
N VAL A 196 -7.97 4.23 8.47
CA VAL A 196 -8.91 4.32 7.35
C VAL A 196 -9.90 5.46 7.59
N GLU A 197 -10.50 5.53 8.78
CA GLU A 197 -11.42 6.61 9.16
C GLU A 197 -10.76 7.99 9.09
N ALA A 198 -9.50 8.09 9.51
CA ALA A 198 -8.70 9.31 9.44
C ALA A 198 -8.11 9.62 8.04
N GLY A 199 -8.33 8.75 7.03
CA GLY A 199 -7.90 8.97 5.65
C GLY A 199 -6.42 8.66 5.33
N TRP A 200 -5.65 8.17 6.30
CA TRP A 200 -4.24 7.80 6.10
C TRP A 200 -4.06 6.49 5.31
N LEU A 201 -5.04 5.59 5.42
CA LEU A 201 -5.05 4.30 4.74
C LEU A 201 -6.23 4.16 3.80
N GLN A 202 -5.97 3.68 2.59
CA GLN A 202 -7.00 3.22 1.66
C GLN A 202 -6.84 1.73 1.39
N LEU A 203 -7.91 0.96 1.63
CA LEU A 203 -7.99 -0.43 1.17
C LEU A 203 -8.26 -0.44 -0.34
N LEU A 204 -7.33 -0.98 -1.12
CA LEU A 204 -7.49 -1.13 -2.56
C LEU A 204 -8.13 -2.47 -2.91
N GLU A 205 -7.72 -3.52 -2.20
CA GLU A 205 -8.20 -4.87 -2.44
C GLU A 205 -8.16 -5.68 -1.15
N ALA A 206 -9.29 -6.26 -0.76
CA ALA A 206 -9.36 -7.15 0.38
C ALA A 206 -8.72 -8.49 0.01
N GLY A 207 -7.71 -8.91 0.79
CA GLY A 207 -7.11 -10.22 0.61
C GLY A 207 -8.13 -11.32 0.89
N THR A 208 -8.49 -12.11 -0.13
CA THR A 208 -9.36 -13.27 0.02
C THR A 208 -8.54 -14.55 -0.11
N GLY A 209 -8.51 -15.38 0.93
CA GLY A 209 -7.91 -16.72 0.87
C GLY A 209 -6.58 -16.92 1.61
N LYS A 210 -5.98 -18.10 1.39
CA LYS A 210 -4.91 -18.69 2.21
C LYS A 210 -3.58 -17.91 2.20
N ASN A 211 -3.29 -17.17 1.12
CA ASN A 211 -1.97 -16.56 0.85
C ASN A 211 -2.04 -15.09 0.36
N HIS A 212 -3.21 -14.46 0.35
CA HIS A 212 -3.35 -13.11 -0.17
C HIS A 212 -3.48 -12.11 0.98
N GLY A 213 -2.46 -11.28 1.16
CA GLY A 213 -2.57 -10.09 1.98
C GLY A 213 -3.52 -9.08 1.33
N SER A 214 -4.07 -8.17 2.13
CA SER A 214 -4.83 -7.05 1.58
C SER A 214 -3.87 -6.05 0.95
N ARG A 215 -4.27 -5.47 -0.18
CA ARG A 215 -3.54 -4.40 -0.85
C ARG A 215 -4.01 -3.05 -0.34
N TRP A 216 -3.08 -2.24 0.12
CA TRP A 216 -3.33 -0.94 0.74
C TRP A 216 -2.56 0.15 0.00
N ARG A 217 -3.01 1.39 0.18
CA ARG A 217 -2.27 2.59 -0.22
C ARG A 217 -2.17 3.56 0.96
N LEU A 218 -0.97 4.08 1.22
CA LEU A 218 -0.77 5.21 2.12
C LEU A 218 -1.11 6.53 1.43
N LYS A 219 -1.73 7.45 2.18
CA LYS A 219 -2.05 8.81 1.72
C LYS A 219 -1.81 9.81 2.84
N ILE A 220 -1.58 11.06 2.44
CA ILE A 220 -1.70 12.21 3.34
C ILE A 220 -3.16 12.67 3.23
N PRO A 221 -3.92 12.73 4.33
CA PRO A 221 -5.28 13.26 4.30
C PRO A 221 -5.30 14.74 3.87
N ASP A 222 -6.36 15.17 3.20
CA ASP A 222 -6.48 16.56 2.69
C ASP A 222 -6.38 17.58 3.84
N HIS A 223 -7.05 17.31 4.97
CA HIS A 223 -6.98 18.18 6.16
C HIS A 223 -5.56 18.30 6.74
N VAL A 224 -4.73 17.25 6.64
CA VAL A 224 -3.32 17.29 7.05
C VAL A 224 -2.49 18.10 6.05
N THR A 225 -2.76 17.94 4.76
CA THR A 225 -2.10 18.72 3.71
C THR A 225 -2.36 20.21 3.89
N GLU A 226 -3.62 20.59 4.17
CA GLU A 226 -3.99 21.97 4.51
C GLU A 226 -3.31 22.46 5.79
N LEU A 227 -3.27 21.62 6.82
CA LEU A 227 -2.62 21.95 8.09
C LEU A 227 -1.12 22.25 7.90
N LEU A 228 -0.41 21.38 7.18
CA LEU A 228 1.02 21.53 6.90
C LEU A 228 1.29 22.74 6.00
N ALA A 229 0.41 23.05 5.04
CA ALA A 229 0.54 24.24 4.20
C ALA A 229 0.34 25.54 5.00
N ARG A 230 -0.48 25.54 6.06
CA ARG A 230 -0.69 26.68 6.95
C ARG A 230 0.38 26.83 8.02
N ALA A 231 1.11 25.77 8.34
CA ALA A 231 2.19 25.79 9.31
C ALA A 231 3.42 26.51 8.74
N ALA A 232 3.53 27.82 8.99
CA ALA A 232 4.80 28.52 8.78
C ALA A 232 5.86 27.96 9.75
N PRO A 233 7.16 27.89 9.36
CA PRO A 233 8.23 27.47 10.25
C PRO A 233 8.20 28.30 11.55
N GLY A 234 8.00 27.65 12.69
CA GLY A 234 8.00 28.30 14.01
C GLY A 234 6.65 28.82 14.51
N GLN A 235 5.53 28.63 13.80
CA GLN A 235 4.20 28.97 14.32
C GLN A 235 3.48 27.76 14.93
N PHE A 236 3.07 27.88 16.19
CA PHE A 236 2.15 26.95 16.83
C PHE A 236 0.75 27.15 16.26
N LEU A 237 0.21 26.16 15.56
CA LEU A 237 -1.20 26.16 15.22
C LEU A 237 -2.02 26.04 16.52
N PRO A 238 -3.00 26.94 16.76
CA PRO A 238 -3.81 26.86 17.98
C PRO A 238 -4.59 25.53 17.99
N PRO A 239 -4.64 24.81 19.12
CA PRO A 239 -5.40 23.58 19.21
C PRO A 239 -6.88 23.90 18.97
N THR A 240 -7.47 23.29 17.95
CA THR A 240 -8.92 23.34 17.76
C THR A 240 -9.55 22.40 18.80
N PRO A 241 -10.67 22.74 19.47
CA PRO A 241 -11.24 21.85 20.47
C PRO A 241 -11.79 20.61 19.78
N GLY A 242 -11.12 19.47 19.95
CA GLY A 242 -11.57 18.16 19.48
C GLY A 242 -10.62 17.40 18.56
N GLU A 243 -9.62 18.03 17.95
CA GLU A 243 -8.74 17.40 16.95
C GLU A 243 -7.28 17.88 17.07
N MET A 244 -6.33 17.04 16.61
CA MET A 244 -4.88 17.29 16.54
C MET A 244 -4.61 18.67 15.89
N ALA A 245 -3.54 19.44 16.15
CA ALA A 245 -2.14 19.10 16.32
C ALA A 245 -1.37 20.37 16.72
N THR A 246 -0.32 20.24 17.53
CA THR A 246 0.81 21.19 17.45
C THR A 246 1.86 20.57 16.53
N VAL A 247 2.32 21.34 15.53
CA VAL A 247 3.49 20.96 14.73
C VAL A 247 4.72 21.07 15.63
N PRO A 248 5.49 19.99 15.84
CA PRO A 248 6.73 20.06 16.61
C PRO A 248 7.74 21.00 15.93
N ASP A 249 8.72 21.47 16.70
CA ASP A 249 9.89 22.18 16.16
C ASP A 249 10.56 21.30 15.07
N PRO A 250 11.01 21.85 13.92
CA PRO A 250 11.62 21.09 12.83
C PRO A 250 12.76 20.15 13.25
N HIS A 251 13.40 20.37 14.40
CA HIS A 251 14.45 19.49 14.92
C HIS A 251 13.96 18.44 15.93
N THR A 252 12.68 18.44 16.30
CA THR A 252 12.15 17.61 17.40
C THR A 252 10.95 16.76 16.97
N PHE A 253 11.18 15.76 16.13
CA PHE A 253 10.17 14.80 15.68
C PHE A 253 10.53 13.36 16.04
N THR A 254 9.56 12.44 15.98
CA THR A 254 9.80 11.00 16.12
C THR A 254 10.17 10.43 14.76
N ASP A 255 11.44 10.08 14.54
CA ASP A 255 11.86 9.44 13.29
C ASP A 255 11.14 8.09 13.13
N THR A 256 10.33 7.99 12.08
CA THR A 256 9.52 6.80 11.83
C THR A 256 10.32 5.62 11.27
N ALA A 257 11.49 5.85 10.66
CA ALA A 257 12.41 4.78 10.27
C ALA A 257 13.12 4.19 11.51
N ALA A 258 13.60 5.06 12.39
CA ALA A 258 14.14 4.67 13.70
C ALA A 258 13.07 3.94 14.55
N LEU A 259 11.85 4.47 14.61
CA LEU A 259 10.74 3.79 15.29
C LEU A 259 10.49 2.41 14.68
N ALA A 260 10.51 2.28 13.35
CA ALA A 260 10.28 1.02 12.66
C ALA A 260 11.36 -0.04 12.89
N SER A 261 12.60 0.38 13.12
CA SER A 261 13.71 -0.56 13.37
C SER A 261 13.62 -1.20 14.76
N VAL A 262 13.10 -0.48 15.76
CA VAL A 262 13.07 -0.98 17.16
C VAL A 262 11.71 -1.46 17.65
N MET A 263 10.60 -0.98 17.09
CA MET A 263 9.26 -1.16 17.68
C MET A 263 8.79 -2.63 17.83
N ALA A 264 9.40 -3.54 17.08
CA ALA A 264 9.10 -4.98 17.09
C ALA A 264 9.95 -5.76 18.10
N HIS A 265 11.04 -5.15 18.59
CA HIS A 265 12.00 -5.79 19.48
C HIS A 265 11.39 -6.02 20.86
N ASP A 266 11.86 -7.07 21.54
CA ASP A 266 11.34 -7.50 22.83
C ASP A 266 11.60 -6.48 23.96
N ALA A 267 12.67 -5.69 23.84
CA ALA A 267 12.93 -4.53 24.70
C ALA A 267 11.78 -3.50 24.68
N PHE A 268 11.07 -3.39 23.55
CA PHE A 268 9.94 -2.46 23.39
C PHE A 268 8.58 -3.14 23.54
N HIS A 269 8.56 -4.34 24.12
CA HIS A 269 7.33 -4.97 24.56
C HIS A 269 6.63 -4.10 25.64
N HIS A 270 5.30 -4.21 25.76
CA HIS A 270 4.52 -3.36 26.67
C HIS A 270 4.87 -3.53 28.16
N PHE A 271 5.46 -4.67 28.54
CA PHE A 271 5.99 -4.92 29.89
C PHE A 271 7.40 -4.33 30.12
N ALA A 272 8.13 -3.96 29.07
CA ALA A 272 9.44 -3.35 29.14
C ALA A 272 9.35 -1.83 28.89
N HIS A 273 9.91 -1.32 27.78
CA HIS A 273 9.83 0.11 27.43
C HIS A 273 8.52 0.51 26.74
N GLY A 274 7.85 -0.45 26.08
CA GLY A 274 6.61 -0.24 25.33
C GLY A 274 6.75 0.75 24.16
N THR A 275 5.62 1.09 23.54
CA THR A 275 5.58 2.06 22.43
C THR A 275 6.08 3.44 22.84
N SER A 276 5.82 3.89 24.07
CA SER A 276 6.30 5.19 24.55
C SER A 276 7.82 5.26 24.60
N GLY A 277 8.49 4.22 25.11
CA GLY A 277 9.96 4.19 25.14
C GLY A 277 10.56 4.09 23.74
N ALA A 278 9.95 3.31 22.83
CA ALA A 278 10.39 3.24 21.43
C ALA A 278 10.32 4.60 20.72
N ARG A 279 9.25 5.37 20.97
CA ARG A 279 9.08 6.72 20.42
C ARG A 279 10.09 7.71 20.98
N ILE A 280 10.35 7.66 22.29
CA ILE A 280 11.37 8.51 22.92
C ILE A 280 12.74 8.18 22.34
N LEU A 281 13.12 6.90 22.27
CA LEU A 281 14.40 6.48 21.70
C LEU A 281 14.57 6.92 20.24
N ALA A 282 13.50 6.82 19.44
CA ALA A 282 13.49 7.28 18.05
C ALA A 282 13.59 8.82 17.88
N CYS A 283 13.51 9.60 18.95
CA CYS A 283 13.79 11.04 18.93
C CYS A 283 15.25 11.38 19.29
N LEU A 284 16.00 10.46 19.91
CA LEU A 284 17.33 10.76 20.43
C LEU A 284 18.39 10.71 19.33
N ASP A 285 19.37 11.62 19.43
CA ASP A 285 20.57 11.65 18.60
C ASP A 285 21.82 11.45 19.46
N VAL A 286 22.92 11.00 18.86
CA VAL A 286 24.19 10.77 19.56
C VAL A 286 24.94 12.07 19.86
N THR A 287 24.72 13.11 19.05
CA THR A 287 25.37 14.42 19.14
C THR A 287 24.45 15.52 19.64
N GLU A 288 23.18 15.49 19.25
CA GLU A 288 22.19 16.51 19.60
C GLU A 288 21.30 16.03 20.76
N GLY A 289 21.65 16.46 21.98
CA GLY A 289 20.90 16.11 23.19
C GLY A 289 19.55 16.80 23.25
N LEU A 290 18.54 16.10 23.80
CA LEU A 290 17.19 16.65 23.98
C LEU A 290 16.81 16.75 25.45
N ALA A 291 16.22 17.90 25.83
CA ALA A 291 15.62 18.08 27.13
C ALA A 291 14.26 17.33 27.24
N PRO A 292 13.83 16.93 28.45
CA PRO A 292 12.54 16.26 28.65
C PRO A 292 11.33 17.02 28.08
N ALA A 293 11.35 18.36 28.13
CA ALA A 293 10.27 19.20 27.59
C ALA A 293 10.21 19.17 26.05
N GLN A 294 11.36 19.00 25.37
CA GLN A 294 11.40 18.82 23.92
C GLN A 294 10.83 17.44 23.56
N LEU A 295 11.27 16.39 24.25
CA LEU A 295 10.74 15.02 24.06
C LEU A 295 9.23 14.93 24.33
N GLN A 296 8.74 15.66 25.34
CA GLN A 296 7.32 15.77 25.63
C GLN A 296 6.53 16.32 24.44
N ARG A 297 7.03 17.40 23.82
CA ARG A 297 6.40 18.01 22.63
C ARG A 297 6.45 17.06 21.43
N ALA A 298 7.63 16.50 21.14
CA ALA A 298 7.85 15.59 20.02
C ALA A 298 6.96 14.35 20.05
N THR A 299 6.82 13.75 21.23
CA THR A 299 6.08 12.49 21.40
C THR A 299 4.63 12.69 21.83
N SER A 300 4.23 13.91 22.17
CA SER A 300 2.91 14.21 22.77
C SER A 300 2.59 13.31 23.98
N LEU A 301 3.63 12.92 24.73
CA LEU A 301 3.52 12.15 25.96
C LEU A 301 3.32 13.09 27.15
N HIS A 302 2.76 12.57 28.25
CA HIS A 302 2.72 13.32 29.50
C HIS A 302 4.12 13.40 30.11
N ARG A 303 4.47 14.55 30.72
CA ARG A 303 5.80 14.79 31.34
C ARG A 303 6.26 13.66 32.27
N THR A 304 5.36 13.10 33.08
CA THR A 304 5.69 12.00 34.00
C THR A 304 5.96 10.69 33.28
N THR A 305 5.34 10.47 32.11
CA THR A 305 5.63 9.31 31.27
C THR A 305 6.98 9.47 30.59
N VAL A 306 7.32 10.67 30.13
CA VAL A 306 8.65 10.96 29.56
C VAL A 306 9.75 10.70 30.59
N ALA A 307 9.67 11.34 31.76
CA ALA A 307 10.66 11.17 32.83
C ALA A 307 10.88 9.70 33.20
N ARG A 308 9.79 8.99 33.58
CA ARG A 308 9.87 7.56 33.95
C ARG A 308 10.45 6.68 32.84
N ARG A 309 10.20 7.02 31.57
CA ARG A 309 10.73 6.24 30.44
C ARG A 309 12.19 6.56 30.15
N LEU A 310 12.61 7.80 30.33
CA LEU A 310 14.02 8.20 30.22
C LEU A 310 14.87 7.54 31.30
N ASP A 311 14.43 7.59 32.57
CA ASP A 311 15.14 6.92 33.67
C ASP A 311 15.38 5.44 33.37
N LYS A 312 14.35 4.77 32.82
CA LYS A 312 14.41 3.37 32.44
C LYS A 312 15.32 3.13 31.23
N LEU A 313 15.26 3.98 30.20
CA LEU A 313 16.13 3.87 29.03
C LEU A 313 17.61 4.10 29.40
N VAL A 314 17.89 4.99 30.35
CA VAL A 314 19.24 5.22 30.89
C VAL A 314 19.70 4.03 31.71
N ALA A 315 18.85 3.49 32.59
CA ALA A 315 19.17 2.31 33.40
C ALA A 315 19.49 1.07 32.55
N ASP A 316 18.80 0.89 31.42
CA ASP A 316 19.00 -0.22 30.50
C ASP A 316 20.08 0.08 29.42
N GLY A 317 20.82 1.20 29.54
CA GLY A 317 21.93 1.55 28.66
C GLY A 317 21.54 2.01 27.24
N LEU A 318 20.26 2.25 26.98
CA LEU A 318 19.75 2.65 25.66
C LEU A 318 19.82 4.17 25.41
N ALA A 319 19.93 4.96 26.47
CA ALA A 319 20.11 6.41 26.43
C ALA A 319 21.19 6.84 27.43
N ARG A 320 21.76 8.03 27.23
CA ARG A 320 22.69 8.65 28.18
C ARG A 320 22.16 10.01 28.62
N GLU A 321 22.26 10.30 29.91
CA GLU A 321 21.97 11.62 30.45
C GLU A 321 23.28 12.39 30.66
N CYS A 322 23.34 13.63 30.19
CA CYS A 322 24.42 14.57 30.45
C CYS A 322 23.83 15.97 30.64
N GLU A 323 24.08 16.59 31.80
CA GLU A 323 23.63 17.96 32.12
C GLU A 323 22.11 18.20 31.91
N GLY A 324 21.28 17.20 32.19
CA GLY A 324 19.83 17.27 32.01
C GLY A 324 19.35 17.13 30.56
N LEU A 325 20.24 16.81 29.63
CA LEU A 325 19.95 16.45 28.25
C LEU A 325 20.12 14.95 28.04
N TYR A 326 19.31 14.39 27.15
CA TYR A 326 19.31 12.96 26.84
C TYR A 326 19.80 12.72 25.43
N TYR A 327 20.71 11.76 25.30
CA TYR A 327 21.38 11.37 24.07
C TYR A 327 21.14 9.90 23.78
N LEU A 328 21.21 9.52 22.51
CA LEU A 328 21.22 8.12 22.11
C LEU A 328 22.53 7.46 22.58
N ALA A 329 22.45 6.22 23.05
CA ALA A 329 23.65 5.45 23.36
C ALA A 329 24.52 5.27 22.09
N PRO A 330 25.85 5.50 22.14
CA PRO A 330 26.73 5.39 20.98
C PRO A 330 26.71 4.02 20.30
N ASP A 331 26.49 2.94 21.06
CA ASP A 331 26.42 1.58 20.52
C ASP A 331 25.18 1.37 19.64
N LEU A 332 24.16 2.23 19.79
CA LEU A 332 22.97 2.27 18.95
C LEU A 332 23.06 3.34 17.84
N ALA A 333 24.19 4.03 17.70
CA ALA A 333 24.36 5.06 16.68
C ALA A 333 24.81 4.43 15.36
N GLY A 334 24.05 4.70 14.29
CA GLY A 334 24.43 4.34 12.92
C GLY A 334 25.01 5.53 12.14
N PRO A 335 25.39 5.31 10.87
CA PRO A 335 25.97 6.35 10.00
C PRO A 335 25.08 7.57 9.74
N ALA A 336 23.80 7.50 10.09
CA ALA A 336 22.85 8.58 9.90
C ALA A 336 21.99 8.82 11.14
N ARG A 337 21.50 7.76 11.81
CA ARG A 337 20.60 7.80 12.98
C ARG A 337 20.64 6.46 13.74
N LEU A 338 19.67 6.21 14.63
CA LEU A 338 19.45 4.95 15.37
C LEU A 338 19.64 3.71 14.49
N HIS A 339 20.66 2.91 14.81
CA HIS A 339 20.88 1.58 14.27
C HIS A 339 20.68 0.58 15.41
N PRO A 340 19.68 -0.32 15.32
CA PRO A 340 19.45 -1.28 16.37
C PRO A 340 20.64 -2.26 16.42
N ASP A 341 21.42 -2.19 17.50
CA ASP A 341 22.31 -3.29 17.86
C ASP A 341 21.48 -4.38 18.55
N ASP A 342 21.32 -5.51 17.87
CA ASP A 342 20.52 -6.64 18.36
C ASP A 342 21.03 -7.16 19.71
N GLN A 343 22.33 -7.07 20.00
CA GLN A 343 22.90 -7.53 21.27
C GLN A 343 22.48 -6.59 22.41
N VAL A 344 22.67 -5.28 22.23
CA VAL A 344 22.29 -4.27 23.24
C VAL A 344 20.78 -4.33 23.53
N LEU A 345 19.97 -4.46 22.48
CA LEU A 345 18.53 -4.58 22.63
C LEU A 345 18.11 -5.91 23.27
N ALA A 346 18.84 -7.00 23.03
CA ALA A 346 18.59 -8.30 23.68
C ALA A 346 18.92 -8.25 25.16
N GLU A 347 20.05 -7.65 25.55
CA GLU A 347 20.43 -7.45 26.95
C GLU A 347 19.38 -6.63 27.71
N ALA A 348 18.91 -5.52 27.12
CA ALA A 348 17.80 -4.74 27.68
C ALA A 348 16.50 -5.56 27.80
N ALA A 349 16.21 -6.43 26.83
CA ALA A 349 15.04 -7.32 26.91
C ALA A 349 15.18 -8.39 28.00
N GLU A 350 16.38 -8.90 28.25
CA GLU A 350 16.68 -9.86 29.32
C GLU A 350 16.55 -9.21 30.69
N GLN A 351 17.16 -8.04 30.89
CA GLN A 351 17.05 -7.25 32.12
C GLN A 351 15.59 -6.94 32.47
N GLN A 352 14.76 -6.68 31.46
CA GLN A 352 13.33 -6.40 31.62
C GLN A 352 12.44 -7.65 31.62
N GLY A 353 13.01 -8.85 31.50
CA GLY A 353 12.27 -10.12 31.52
C GLY A 353 11.34 -10.32 30.32
N THR A 354 11.55 -9.60 29.21
CA THR A 354 10.75 -9.69 27.98
C THR A 354 11.42 -10.46 26.85
N ALA A 355 12.62 -10.98 27.07
CA ALA A 355 13.30 -11.85 26.11
C ALA A 355 12.44 -13.04 25.64
N GLY A 356 12.40 -13.25 24.32
CA GLY A 356 11.67 -14.32 23.65
C GLY A 356 10.15 -14.10 23.53
N PHE A 357 9.60 -12.95 23.96
CA PHE A 357 8.17 -12.66 23.82
C PHE A 357 7.76 -12.59 22.34
N GLY A 358 8.59 -12.01 21.49
CA GLY A 358 8.39 -11.89 20.04
C GLY A 358 8.37 -13.25 19.36
N GLU A 359 9.28 -14.14 19.74
CA GLU A 359 9.32 -15.53 19.26
C GLU A 359 8.08 -16.31 19.69
N ARG A 360 7.70 -16.24 20.97
CA ARG A 360 6.47 -16.87 21.48
C ARG A 360 5.24 -16.38 20.72
N ARG A 361 5.18 -15.10 20.37
CA ARG A 361 4.11 -14.52 19.54
C ARG A 361 4.12 -15.10 18.13
N ARG A 362 5.28 -15.13 17.46
CA ARG A 362 5.42 -15.72 16.11
C ARG A 362 5.02 -17.20 16.10
N ALA A 363 5.46 -17.97 17.10
CA ALA A 363 5.10 -19.38 17.25
C ALA A 363 3.59 -19.57 17.48
N ARG A 364 2.96 -18.73 18.33
CA ARG A 364 1.50 -18.72 18.52
C ARG A 364 0.77 -18.43 17.21
N HIS A 365 1.16 -17.37 16.49
CA HIS A 365 0.56 -17.04 15.20
C HIS A 365 0.77 -18.13 14.15
N ALA A 366 1.93 -18.80 14.14
CA ALA A 366 2.19 -19.95 13.27
C ALA A 366 1.22 -21.11 13.56
N ARG A 367 1.01 -21.44 14.84
CA ARG A 367 0.03 -22.46 15.26
C ARG A 367 -1.40 -22.07 14.87
N GLU A 368 -1.79 -20.81 15.09
CA GLU A 368 -3.10 -20.32 14.65
C GLU A 368 -3.29 -20.43 13.13
N ARG A 369 -2.26 -20.11 12.34
CA ARG A 369 -2.30 -20.25 10.87
C ARG A 369 -2.46 -21.72 10.47
N ALA A 370 -1.69 -22.63 11.07
CA ALA A 370 -1.81 -24.06 10.81
C ALA A 370 -3.20 -24.59 11.18
N ASN A 371 -3.73 -24.22 12.35
CA ASN A 371 -5.07 -24.59 12.79
C ASN A 371 -6.15 -24.06 11.85
N TYR A 372 -6.05 -22.80 11.41
CA TYR A 372 -6.99 -22.22 10.46
C TYR A 372 -6.91 -22.90 9.08
N GLN A 373 -5.70 -23.22 8.61
CA GLN A 373 -5.51 -23.95 7.36
C GLN A 373 -6.14 -25.34 7.43
N ARG A 374 -5.97 -26.05 8.55
CA ARG A 374 -6.62 -27.34 8.81
C ARG A 374 -8.14 -27.19 8.81
N TYR A 375 -8.69 -26.22 9.54
CA TYR A 375 -10.13 -25.94 9.55
C TYR A 375 -10.70 -25.67 8.14
N ILE A 376 -10.02 -24.86 7.33
CA ILE A 376 -10.45 -24.59 5.95
C ILE A 376 -10.37 -25.85 5.08
N ALA A 377 -9.32 -26.67 5.23
CA ALA A 377 -9.18 -27.94 4.51
C ALA A 377 -10.30 -28.92 4.87
N GLU A 378 -10.54 -29.12 6.17
CA GLU A 378 -11.64 -29.97 6.69
C GLU A 378 -13.01 -29.47 6.22
N ARG A 379 -13.21 -28.15 6.17
CA ARG A 379 -14.45 -27.55 5.67
C ARG A 379 -14.61 -27.74 4.16
N SER A 380 -13.53 -27.74 3.38
CA SER A 380 -13.60 -28.01 1.94
C SER A 380 -13.86 -29.49 1.63
N THR A 381 -13.39 -30.42 2.47
CA THR A 381 -13.64 -31.86 2.31
C THR A 381 -15.01 -32.28 2.82
N ARG A 382 -15.56 -31.56 3.82
CA ARG A 382 -16.98 -31.67 4.18
C ARG A 382 -17.80 -31.01 3.08
N ALA A 383 -17.98 -31.71 1.97
CA ALA A 383 -19.11 -31.46 1.07
C ALA A 383 -20.33 -31.37 1.98
N ARG A 384 -20.97 -30.18 2.04
CA ARG A 384 -22.28 -30.11 2.68
C ARG A 384 -23.09 -31.21 2.00
N PRO A 385 -23.58 -32.24 2.71
CA PRO A 385 -24.60 -33.08 2.08
C PRO A 385 -25.63 -32.09 1.58
N GLN A 386 -25.97 -32.15 0.29
CA GLN A 386 -27.11 -31.39 -0.20
C GLN A 386 -28.23 -31.81 0.72
N ARG A 387 -28.63 -30.94 1.66
CA ARG A 387 -29.85 -31.17 2.41
C ARG A 387 -30.88 -31.33 1.30
N PRO A 388 -31.56 -32.48 1.21
CA PRO A 388 -32.58 -32.65 0.18
C PRO A 388 -33.46 -31.41 0.27
N ARG A 389 -33.58 -30.68 -0.85
CA ARG A 389 -34.43 -29.49 -0.87
C ARG A 389 -35.79 -29.96 -0.36
N PRO A 390 -36.35 -29.36 0.70
CA PRO A 390 -37.65 -29.78 1.20
C PRO A 390 -38.62 -29.69 0.02
N VAL A 391 -39.23 -30.82 -0.33
CA VAL A 391 -40.28 -30.85 -1.33
C VAL A 391 -41.48 -30.23 -0.64
N LEU A 392 -41.90 -29.05 -1.11
CA LEU A 392 -42.98 -28.29 -0.49
C LEU A 392 -44.35 -28.73 -0.99
N VAL A 393 -44.40 -29.39 -2.15
CA VAL A 393 -45.60 -29.99 -2.73
C VAL A 393 -45.59 -31.51 -2.46
N PRO A 394 -46.48 -32.04 -1.62
CA PRO A 394 -46.56 -33.48 -1.34
C PRO A 394 -46.73 -34.34 -2.60
N GLU A 395 -46.25 -35.58 -2.54
CA GLU A 395 -46.49 -36.56 -3.61
C GLU A 395 -48.00 -36.84 -3.75
N GLY A 396 -48.49 -36.91 -4.99
CA GLY A 396 -49.90 -37.11 -5.31
C GLY A 396 -50.73 -35.82 -5.49
N VAL A 397 -50.15 -34.64 -5.28
CA VAL A 397 -50.82 -33.35 -5.58
C VAL A 397 -50.86 -33.07 -7.09
N ILE A 398 -49.89 -33.58 -7.84
CA ILE A 398 -49.78 -33.43 -9.29
C ILE A 398 -49.73 -34.84 -9.89
N ASP A 399 -50.49 -35.05 -10.96
CA ASP A 399 -50.39 -36.23 -11.79
C ASP A 399 -49.02 -36.24 -12.51
N PRO A 400 -48.20 -37.29 -12.34
CA PRO A 400 -46.85 -37.33 -12.91
C PRO A 400 -46.84 -37.41 -14.43
N ASP A 401 -47.90 -37.93 -15.05
CA ASP A 401 -47.96 -38.18 -16.50
C ASP A 401 -48.58 -37.00 -17.25
N THR A 402 -49.51 -36.29 -16.62
CA THR A 402 -50.23 -35.17 -17.26
C THR A 402 -49.79 -33.80 -16.75
N GLY A 403 -49.18 -33.71 -15.56
CA GLY A 403 -48.84 -32.46 -14.90
C GLY A 403 -50.06 -31.72 -14.34
N GLU A 404 -51.24 -32.35 -14.32
CA GLU A 404 -52.47 -31.76 -13.81
C GLU A 404 -52.55 -31.84 -12.28
N LEU A 405 -53.21 -30.86 -11.70
CA LEU A 405 -53.39 -30.76 -10.25
C LEU A 405 -54.51 -31.71 -9.78
N LEU A 406 -54.15 -32.73 -9.01
CA LEU A 406 -55.09 -33.74 -8.49
C LEU A 406 -55.78 -33.28 -7.19
N ASP A 407 -55.09 -32.51 -6.34
CA ASP A 407 -55.64 -31.99 -5.08
C ASP A 407 -56.16 -30.56 -5.24
N GLN A 408 -57.48 -30.38 -5.15
CA GLN A 408 -58.13 -29.08 -5.29
C GLN A 408 -57.69 -28.03 -4.27
N ARG A 409 -57.13 -28.43 -3.12
CA ARG A 409 -56.59 -27.49 -2.10
C ARG A 409 -55.40 -26.68 -2.61
N TRP A 410 -54.75 -27.15 -3.67
CA TRP A 410 -53.63 -26.48 -4.31
C TRP A 410 -54.04 -25.63 -5.52
N ARG A 411 -55.34 -25.50 -5.79
CA ARG A 411 -55.86 -24.68 -6.88
C ARG A 411 -55.50 -23.21 -6.62
N GLY A 412 -54.87 -22.57 -7.61
CA GLY A 412 -54.32 -21.22 -7.49
C GLY A 412 -52.83 -21.16 -7.18
N TRP A 413 -52.20 -22.28 -6.77
CA TRP A 413 -50.74 -22.40 -6.71
C TRP A 413 -50.17 -22.89 -8.05
N ASP A 414 -49.15 -22.22 -8.57
CA ASP A 414 -48.24 -22.74 -9.58
C ASP A 414 -47.23 -23.67 -8.89
N VAL A 415 -47.46 -24.97 -9.08
CA VAL A 415 -46.71 -26.05 -8.46
C VAL A 415 -45.70 -26.70 -9.42
N ARG A 416 -45.43 -26.08 -10.59
CA ARG A 416 -44.48 -26.61 -11.59
C ARG A 416 -43.06 -26.78 -11.02
N ASP A 417 -42.67 -25.93 -10.08
CA ASP A 417 -41.51 -26.16 -9.22
C ASP A 417 -41.99 -26.71 -7.86
N ARG A 418 -41.93 -28.04 -7.69
CA ARG A 418 -42.30 -28.73 -6.43
C ARG A 418 -41.50 -28.28 -5.20
N TYR A 419 -40.38 -27.56 -5.41
CA TYR A 419 -39.57 -27.01 -4.33
C TYR A 419 -39.89 -25.53 -4.05
N ARG A 420 -40.67 -24.87 -4.91
CA ARG A 420 -41.06 -23.45 -4.80
C ARG A 420 -42.43 -23.20 -5.45
N PRO A 421 -43.53 -23.66 -4.84
CA PRO A 421 -44.86 -23.32 -5.33
C PRO A 421 -45.12 -21.81 -5.18
N ILE A 422 -45.71 -21.20 -6.20
CA ILE A 422 -46.02 -19.75 -6.24
C ILE A 422 -47.53 -19.57 -6.25
N TRP A 423 -48.10 -18.78 -5.35
CA TRP A 423 -49.53 -18.46 -5.39
C TRP A 423 -49.82 -17.45 -6.51
N ASN A 424 -50.69 -17.83 -7.44
CA ASN A 424 -51.17 -17.01 -8.56
C ASN A 424 -52.68 -16.70 -8.45
N GLY A 425 -53.32 -17.14 -7.36
CA GLY A 425 -54.71 -16.76 -7.08
C GLY A 425 -54.81 -15.30 -6.61
N PRO A 426 -56.02 -14.72 -6.57
CA PRO A 426 -56.25 -13.46 -5.89
C PRO A 426 -55.78 -13.57 -4.43
N ASP A 427 -55.27 -12.47 -3.87
CA ASP A 427 -54.83 -12.44 -2.48
C ASP A 427 -56.06 -12.75 -1.61
N PRO A 428 -56.01 -13.72 -0.66
CA PRO A 428 -57.15 -14.03 0.20
C PRO A 428 -57.71 -12.83 0.99
N ALA A 429 -57.00 -11.70 1.04
CA ALA A 429 -57.50 -10.43 1.54
C ALA A 429 -58.62 -9.81 0.67
N ASP A 430 -58.60 -10.02 -0.65
CA ASP A 430 -59.57 -9.42 -1.59
C ASP A 430 -60.92 -10.16 -1.61
N GLY A 431 -60.96 -11.40 -1.10
CA GLY A 431 -62.18 -12.22 -1.05
C GLY A 431 -63.10 -11.91 0.14
N GLN A 432 -62.57 -11.35 1.23
CA GLN A 432 -63.38 -11.06 2.43
C GLN A 432 -64.16 -9.74 2.35
N GLU A 433 -63.80 -8.82 1.46
CA GLU A 433 -64.59 -7.60 1.24
C GLU A 433 -65.85 -7.86 0.40
N ALA A 434 -65.81 -8.85 -0.51
CA ALA A 434 -66.97 -9.21 -1.33
C ALA A 434 -68.06 -9.95 -0.52
N GLU A 435 -67.69 -10.71 0.52
CA GLU A 435 -68.63 -11.47 1.35
C GLU A 435 -69.22 -10.65 2.53
N ARG A 436 -68.70 -9.43 2.77
CA ARG A 436 -69.29 -8.46 3.73
C ARG A 436 -70.22 -7.43 3.08
N ALA A 437 -70.30 -7.41 1.75
CA ALA A 437 -71.17 -6.51 0.98
C ALA A 437 -72.42 -7.20 0.40
N ALA A 438 -72.65 -8.47 0.76
CA ALA A 438 -73.89 -9.23 0.53
C ALA A 438 -74.51 -9.59 1.88
#